data_AF-A0A519UJK5-F1
#
_entry.id   AF-A0A519UJK5-F1
#
_cell.length_a   1.000
_cell.length_b   1.000
_cell.length_c   1.000
_cell.angle_alpha   90.00
_cell.angle_beta   90.00
_cell.angle_gamma   90.00
#
_symmetry.space_group_name_H-M   'P 1'
#
loop_
_entity.id
_entity.type
_entity.pdbx_description
1 polymer ?
#
loop_
_entity_poly.entity_id
_entity_poly.type
_entity_poly.pdbx_seq_one_letter_code
_entity_poly.pdbx_strand_id
1 'polypeptide(L)'
;MPIKLGKNAYGKNAVHLTRVIRHADYHELRQVTVSVQLMGDYARAHTHGDNALVLPTDTQKNTVYALAKEHFTGAIESFGLELARHFVARNPQVSQARIE
;
A
#
# COMPACT_ATOMS: atom_id res chain seq x y z
N MET A 1 1.61 -30.82 -19.67
CA MET A 1 0.74 -29.63 -19.53
C MET A 1 1.62 -28.39 -19.50
N PRO A 2 1.29 -27.30 -20.23
CA PRO A 2 2.06 -26.05 -20.13
C PRO A 2 1.86 -25.40 -18.75
N ILE A 3 2.93 -24.82 -18.20
CA ILE A 3 2.90 -24.07 -16.94
C ILE A 3 2.07 -22.78 -17.15
N LYS A 4 1.18 -22.47 -16.22
CA LYS A 4 0.34 -21.27 -16.25
C LYS A 4 0.54 -20.43 -14.99
N LEU A 5 0.56 -19.11 -15.14
CA LEU A 5 0.57 -18.18 -14.02
C LEU A 5 -0.79 -18.22 -13.31
N GLY A 6 -0.77 -18.47 -12.00
CA GLY A 6 -1.96 -18.43 -11.14
C GLY A 6 -2.24 -17.02 -10.60
N LYS A 7 -3.05 -16.95 -9.54
CA LYS A 7 -3.25 -15.70 -8.78
C LYS A 7 -1.89 -15.20 -8.27
N ASN A 8 -1.63 -13.92 -8.45
CA ASN A 8 -0.41 -13.27 -8.00
C ASN A 8 -0.74 -11.96 -7.28
N ALA A 9 0.12 -11.60 -6.34
CA ALA A 9 0.08 -10.37 -5.59
C ALA A 9 1.51 -10.03 -5.16
N TYR A 10 1.79 -8.74 -4.99
CA TYR A 10 3.07 -8.29 -4.44
C TYR A 10 2.87 -7.00 -3.64
N GLY A 11 3.84 -6.67 -2.80
CA GLY A 11 3.85 -5.36 -2.15
C GLY A 11 4.87 -5.24 -1.04
N LYS A 12 4.62 -4.32 -0.11
CA LYS A 12 5.48 -4.08 1.05
C LYS A 12 4.77 -4.49 2.34
N ASN A 13 5.42 -5.35 3.11
CA ASN A 13 4.96 -5.74 4.44
C ASN A 13 5.75 -5.01 5.52
N ALA A 14 5.17 -4.97 6.73
CA ALA A 14 5.82 -4.47 7.94
C ALA A 14 6.34 -3.02 7.83
N VAL A 15 5.55 -2.13 7.22
CA VAL A 15 5.83 -0.69 7.25
C VAL A 15 5.49 -0.16 8.64
N HIS A 16 6.51 -0.01 9.48
CA HIS A 16 6.36 0.56 10.81
C HIS A 16 6.14 2.08 10.70
N LEU A 17 4.93 2.51 11.05
CA LEU A 17 4.50 3.90 11.00
C LEU A 17 4.25 4.41 12.41
N THR A 18 5.00 5.43 12.81
CA THR A 18 4.75 6.19 14.04
C THR A 18 4.40 7.63 13.67
N ARG A 19 3.28 8.12 14.19
CA ARG A 19 2.81 9.49 14.00
C ARG A 19 2.62 10.18 15.34
N VAL A 20 3.18 11.37 15.46
CA VAL A 20 2.93 12.29 16.59
C VAL A 20 1.98 13.37 16.12
N ILE A 21 0.80 13.44 16.71
CA ILE A 21 -0.16 14.53 16.51
C ILE A 21 0.03 15.50 17.67
N ARG A 22 0.31 16.77 17.38
CA ARG A 22 0.58 17.80 18.39
C ARG A 22 -0.65 18.69 18.56
N HIS A 23 -1.20 18.70 19.76
CA HIS A 23 -2.22 19.66 20.18
C HIS A 23 -1.57 20.76 21.01
N ALA A 24 -2.33 21.80 21.38
CA ALA A 24 -1.80 22.92 22.17
C ALA A 24 -1.25 22.47 23.54
N ASP A 25 -2.00 21.60 24.22
CA ASP A 25 -1.71 21.22 25.62
C ASP A 25 -1.19 19.79 25.78
N TYR A 26 -1.27 18.96 24.74
CA TYR A 26 -0.86 17.55 24.79
C TYR A 26 -0.44 17.01 23.41
N HIS A 27 0.25 15.87 23.40
CA HIS A 27 0.59 15.15 22.17
C HIS A 27 -0.07 13.77 22.16
N GLU A 28 -0.54 13.34 20.99
CA GLU A 28 -0.98 11.95 20.74
C GLU A 28 0.10 11.19 19.98
N LEU A 29 0.44 10.01 20.48
CA LEU A 29 1.31 9.06 19.78
C LEU A 29 0.44 7.95 19.19
N ARG A 30 0.56 7.73 17.89
CA ARG A 30 -0.08 6.61 17.20
C ARG A 30 0.97 5.78 16.50
N GLN A 31 0.87 4.46 16.67
CA GLN A 31 1.78 3.52 16.05
C GLN A 31 0.99 2.37 15.43
N VAL A 32 1.31 2.04 14.19
CA VAL A 32 0.72 0.91 13.46
C VAL A 32 1.79 0.29 12.58
N THR A 33 1.62 -1.00 12.28
CA THR A 33 2.41 -1.69 11.27
C THR A 33 1.49 -1.94 10.09
N VAL A 34 1.84 -1.42 8.91
CA VAL A 34 1.02 -1.53 7.71
C VAL A 34 1.65 -2.50 6.72
N SER A 35 0.83 -3.37 6.14
CA SER A 35 1.17 -4.20 4.98
C SER A 35 0.28 -3.87 3.80
N VAL A 36 0.88 -3.74 2.62
CA VAL A 36 0.21 -3.42 1.36
C VAL A 36 0.44 -4.57 0.40
N GLN A 37 -0.63 -5.10 -0.19
CA GLN A 37 -0.57 -6.06 -1.29
C GLN A 37 -1.43 -5.59 -2.46
N LEU A 38 -0.84 -5.56 -3.65
CA LEU A 38 -1.49 -5.16 -4.89
C LEU A 38 -1.66 -6.37 -5.81
N MET A 39 -2.86 -6.50 -6.37
CA MET A 39 -3.27 -7.53 -7.34
C MET A 39 -3.76 -6.84 -8.60
N GLY A 40 -3.48 -7.41 -9.77
CA GLY A 40 -3.76 -6.76 -11.04
C GLY A 40 -3.07 -7.40 -12.24
N ASP A 41 -2.88 -6.63 -13.31
CA ASP A 41 -2.20 -7.07 -14.52
C ASP A 41 -0.67 -7.00 -14.36
N TYR A 42 -0.09 -8.09 -13.86
CA TYR A 42 1.36 -8.26 -13.67
C TYR A 42 1.94 -9.46 -14.41
N ALA A 43 1.20 -10.05 -15.35
CA ALA A 43 1.62 -11.28 -16.02
C ALA A 43 2.96 -11.12 -16.74
N ARG A 44 3.19 -9.96 -17.37
CA ARG A 44 4.44 -9.65 -18.09
C ARG A 44 5.66 -9.55 -17.17
N ALA A 45 5.49 -9.08 -15.93
CA ALA A 45 6.57 -9.06 -14.95
C ALA A 45 7.06 -10.48 -14.63
N HIS A 46 6.14 -11.43 -14.48
CA HIS A 46 6.47 -12.83 -14.18
C HIS A 46 6.99 -13.62 -15.39
N THR A 47 6.43 -13.37 -16.57
CA THR A 47 6.69 -14.19 -17.77
C THR A 47 7.80 -13.65 -18.66
N HIS A 48 8.06 -12.34 -18.62
CA HIS A 48 9.00 -11.65 -19.51
C HIS A 48 10.00 -10.74 -18.76
N GLY A 49 9.89 -10.61 -17.43
CA GLY A 49 10.71 -9.69 -16.65
C GLY A 49 10.42 -8.20 -16.89
N ASP A 50 9.30 -7.89 -17.55
CA ASP A 50 8.91 -6.52 -17.87
C ASP A 50 8.19 -5.87 -16.67
N ASN A 51 8.89 -4.95 -16.03
CA ASN A 51 8.44 -4.27 -14.82
C ASN A 51 7.75 -2.92 -15.08
N ALA A 52 7.42 -2.57 -16.32
CA ALA A 52 6.82 -1.26 -16.65
C ALA A 52 5.53 -0.95 -15.86
N LEU A 53 4.77 -1.98 -15.47
CA LEU A 53 3.55 -1.86 -14.67
C LEU A 53 3.76 -2.04 -13.17
N VAL A 54 4.97 -2.42 -12.73
CA VAL A 54 5.26 -2.70 -11.32
C VAL A 54 5.48 -1.39 -10.57
N LEU A 55 4.56 -1.06 -9.66
CA LEU A 55 4.76 0.01 -8.69
C LEU A 55 5.80 -0.45 -7.66
N PRO A 56 6.99 0.17 -7.57
CA PRO A 56 8.04 -0.30 -6.68
C PRO A 56 7.54 -0.43 -5.24
N THR A 57 7.94 -1.50 -4.54
CA THR A 57 7.51 -1.70 -3.15
C THR A 57 8.00 -0.57 -2.24
N ASP A 58 9.12 0.06 -2.57
CA ASP A 58 9.58 1.28 -1.88
C ASP A 58 8.62 2.46 -2.07
N THR A 59 8.05 2.63 -3.28
CA THR A 59 7.01 3.63 -3.53
C THR A 59 5.77 3.35 -2.68
N GLN A 60 5.35 2.09 -2.54
CA GLN A 60 4.22 1.73 -1.66
C GLN A 60 4.49 2.15 -0.20
N LYS A 61 5.69 1.87 0.32
CA LYS A 61 6.15 2.32 1.65
C LYS A 61 6.12 3.84 1.76
N ASN A 62 6.66 4.56 0.77
CA ASN A 62 6.70 6.01 0.76
C ASN A 62 5.28 6.61 0.71
N THR A 63 4.35 6.00 -0.03
CA THR A 63 2.93 6.37 -0.08
C THR A 63 2.26 6.21 1.29
N VAL A 64 2.54 5.13 2.03
CA VAL A 64 2.04 4.96 3.41
C VAL A 64 2.47 6.13 4.29
N TYR A 65 3.76 6.49 4.28
CA TYR A 65 4.25 7.64 5.05
C TYR A 65 3.66 8.97 4.58
N ALA A 66 3.57 9.18 3.27
CA ALA A 66 3.04 10.42 2.69
C ALA A 66 1.57 10.63 3.08
N LEU A 67 0.72 9.62 2.90
CA LEU A 67 -0.71 9.73 3.21
C LEU A 67 -0.99 9.75 4.71
N ALA A 68 -0.15 9.09 5.53
CA ALA A 68 -0.26 9.18 6.98
C ALA A 68 -0.16 10.62 7.49
N LYS A 69 0.52 11.52 6.75
CA LYS A 69 0.65 12.93 7.12
C LYS A 69 -0.71 13.62 7.25
N GLU A 70 -1.65 13.31 6.38
CA GLU A 70 -2.95 13.98 6.27
C GLU A 70 -4.10 13.11 6.77
N HIS A 71 -4.02 11.79 6.55
CA HIS A 71 -5.15 10.89 6.72
C HIS A 71 -5.07 9.99 7.95
N PHE A 72 -3.91 9.83 8.59
CA PHE A 72 -3.80 9.02 9.82
C PHE A 72 -4.10 9.84 11.09
N THR A 73 -5.29 10.44 11.12
CA THR A 73 -5.79 11.29 12.22
C THR A 73 -6.97 10.66 12.97
N GLY A 74 -7.54 9.57 12.45
CA GLY A 74 -8.66 8.83 13.03
C GLY A 74 -8.37 7.35 13.23
N ALA A 75 -9.42 6.53 13.08
CA ALA A 75 -9.34 5.08 13.18
C ALA A 75 -8.41 4.47 12.11
N ILE A 76 -7.79 3.34 12.44
CA ILE A 76 -6.86 2.65 11.53
C ILE A 76 -7.57 2.16 10.27
N GLU A 77 -8.84 1.78 10.37
CA GLU A 77 -9.69 1.30 9.29
C GLU A 77 -9.94 2.41 8.26
N SER A 78 -10.14 3.64 8.72
CA SER A 78 -10.30 4.79 7.83
C SER A 78 -9.02 5.06 7.03
N PHE A 79 -7.86 4.94 7.68
CA PHE A 79 -6.57 5.08 7.01
C PHE A 79 -6.30 3.93 6.03
N GLY A 80 -6.63 2.69 6.40
CA GLY A 80 -6.53 1.53 5.51
C GLY A 80 -7.40 1.66 4.26
N LEU A 81 -8.64 2.16 4.41
CA LEU A 81 -9.51 2.45 3.26
C LEU A 81 -8.93 3.55 2.37
N GLU A 82 -8.32 4.59 2.94
CA GLU A 82 -7.69 5.65 2.17
C GLU A 82 -6.50 5.12 1.34
N LEU A 83 -5.64 4.30 1.96
CA LEU A 83 -4.54 3.64 1.25
C LEU A 83 -5.05 2.76 0.11
N ALA A 84 -6.07 1.92 0.36
CA ALA A 84 -6.64 1.04 -0.64
C ALA A 84 -7.21 1.83 -1.84
N ARG A 85 -7.98 2.88 -1.56
CA ARG A 85 -8.54 3.76 -2.61
C ARG A 85 -7.43 4.45 -3.40
N HIS A 86 -6.40 4.96 -2.74
CA HIS A 86 -5.28 5.62 -3.40
C HIS A 86 -4.59 4.68 -4.40
N PHE A 87 -4.24 3.46 -3.97
CA PHE A 87 -3.54 2.53 -4.83
C PHE A 87 -4.38 2.09 -6.04
N VAL A 88 -5.67 1.80 -5.84
CA VAL A 88 -6.57 1.42 -6.95
C VAL A 88 -6.83 2.60 -7.89
N ALA A 89 -7.09 3.79 -7.37
CA ALA A 89 -7.45 4.94 -8.21
C ALA A 89 -6.26 5.52 -9.00
N ARG A 90 -5.02 5.39 -8.50
CA ARG A 90 -3.82 5.98 -9.12
C ARG A 90 -3.04 5.02 -10.02
N ASN A 91 -3.37 3.73 -10.02
CA ASN A 91 -2.64 2.70 -10.78
C ASN A 91 -3.65 1.87 -11.59
N PRO A 92 -3.89 2.19 -12.87
CA PRO A 92 -4.94 1.55 -13.67
C PRO A 92 -4.83 0.02 -13.79
N GLN A 93 -3.61 -0.52 -13.67
CA GLN A 93 -3.33 -1.95 -13.70
C GLN A 93 -3.72 -2.68 -12.40
N VAL A 94 -3.93 -1.95 -11.30
CA VAL A 94 -4.28 -2.52 -9.98
C VAL A 94 -5.79 -2.75 -9.94
N SER A 95 -6.22 -4.01 -9.85
CA SER A 95 -7.63 -4.37 -9.70
C SER A 95 -8.07 -4.47 -8.24
N GLN A 96 -7.14 -4.75 -7.32
CA GLN A 96 -7.42 -4.88 -5.90
C GLN A 96 -6.20 -4.49 -5.07
N ALA A 97 -6.45 -3.79 -3.95
CA ALA A 97 -5.47 -3.52 -2.91
C ALA A 97 -5.96 -4.12 -1.58
N ARG A 98 -5.09 -4.89 -0.91
CA ARG A 98 -5.31 -5.40 0.45
C ARG A 98 -4.38 -4.67 1.40
N ILE A 99 -4.96 -4.09 2.44
CA ILE A 99 -4.25 -3.37 3.50
C ILE A 99 -4.47 -4.11 4.82
N GLU A 100 -3.39 -4.36 5.56
CA GLU A 100 -3.39 -5.01 6.88
C GLU A 100 -2.56 -4.24 7.89
#